data_AF-A0A495F7Z1-F1
#
_entry.id   AF-A0A495F7Z1-F1
#
_cell.length_a   1.000
_cell.length_b   1.000
_cell.length_c   1.000
_cell.angle_alpha   90.00
_cell.angle_beta   90.00
_cell.angle_gamma   90.00
#
_symmetry.space_group_name_H-M   'P 1'
#
loop_
_entity.id
_entity.type
_entity.pdbx_description
1 polymer ?
#
loop_
_entity_poly.entity_id
_entity_poly.type
_entity_poly.pdbx_seq_one_letter_code
_entity_poly.pdbx_strand_id
1 'polypeptide(L)'
;MQVIVVGSGKLARELLGALPSGDAGQVVPWAAEGLPAEKSLVVHAGSGRELQAVSAFCESTCSALVELSTGSTLEHLAVGFPVVLCPNTNLLMLKFMAMLERSGHLFRGYRIGLTESHQAQKSSVPGTAVSMAQALGLVPGDIRSVRDAEVQQRVLQIPPEHLGRHAYHQVLIEDGACSVTLETRVYGDAPYAEGVAHIVAAVRERPLENRRYAIMEFIDNGWL
;
A
#
# COMPACT_ATOMS: atom_id res chain seq x y z
N MET A 1 -3.05 -18.66 -15.57
CA MET A 1 -4.09 -18.07 -14.70
C MET A 1 -4.28 -16.62 -15.11
N GLN A 2 -5.47 -16.24 -15.59
CA GLN A 2 -5.75 -14.86 -16.00
C GLN A 2 -5.76 -13.90 -14.79
N VAL A 3 -5.54 -12.62 -15.06
CA VAL A 3 -5.73 -11.53 -14.09
C VAL A 3 -6.93 -10.70 -14.52
N ILE A 4 -7.88 -10.49 -13.61
CA ILE A 4 -9.07 -9.69 -13.84
C ILE A 4 -8.95 -8.39 -13.06
N VAL A 5 -8.97 -7.25 -13.74
CA VAL A 5 -8.88 -5.92 -13.11
C VAL A 5 -10.28 -5.34 -12.92
N VAL A 6 -10.65 -5.06 -11.68
CA VAL A 6 -11.95 -4.50 -11.31
C VAL A 6 -11.83 -3.00 -11.03
N GLY A 7 -12.75 -2.23 -11.62
CA GLY A 7 -12.86 -0.78 -11.45
C GLY A 7 -12.72 -0.01 -12.76
N SER A 8 -13.14 1.25 -12.76
CA SER A 8 -13.13 2.14 -13.94
C SER A 8 -12.27 3.40 -13.75
N GLY A 9 -11.62 3.52 -12.59
CA GLY A 9 -10.75 4.64 -12.22
C GLY A 9 -9.43 4.68 -12.99
N LYS A 10 -8.62 5.71 -12.72
CA LYS A 10 -7.29 5.90 -13.32
C LYS A 10 -6.39 4.67 -13.07
N LEU A 11 -6.31 4.21 -11.82
CA LEU A 11 -5.48 3.06 -11.45
C LEU A 11 -5.89 1.77 -12.18
N ALA A 12 -7.19 1.44 -12.23
CA ALA A 12 -7.67 0.26 -12.96
C ALA A 12 -7.27 0.29 -14.45
N ARG A 13 -7.38 1.46 -15.10
CA ARG A 13 -6.95 1.66 -16.49
C ARG A 13 -5.44 1.51 -16.66
N GLU A 14 -4.65 2.03 -15.73
CA GLU A 14 -3.19 1.86 -15.74
C GLU A 14 -2.80 0.39 -15.59
N LEU A 15 -3.45 -0.35 -14.68
CA LEU A 15 -3.18 -1.77 -14.44
C LEU A 15 -3.47 -2.63 -15.67
N LEU A 16 -4.53 -2.34 -16.41
CA LEU A 16 -4.85 -3.04 -17.66
C LEU A 16 -3.75 -2.89 -18.72
N GLY A 17 -3.02 -1.77 -18.74
CA GLY A 17 -1.92 -1.53 -19.68
C GLY A 17 -0.54 -1.96 -19.15
N ALA A 18 -0.35 -1.96 -17.84
CA ALA A 18 0.96 -2.16 -17.21
C ALA A 18 1.23 -3.59 -16.73
N LEU A 19 0.18 -4.35 -16.39
CA LEU A 19 0.37 -5.73 -15.92
C LEU A 19 0.81 -6.66 -17.07
N PRO A 20 1.80 -7.53 -16.83
CA PRO A 20 2.36 -8.37 -17.89
C PRO A 20 1.32 -9.36 -18.41
N SER A 21 1.04 -9.27 -19.71
CA SER A 21 0.23 -10.22 -20.49
C SER A 21 1.13 -11.10 -21.36
N GLY A 22 0.76 -12.36 -21.57
CA GLY A 22 1.54 -13.33 -22.37
C GLY A 22 1.54 -14.72 -21.73
N ASP A 23 2.70 -15.37 -21.66
CA ASP A 23 2.88 -16.69 -21.03
C ASP A 23 2.40 -16.75 -19.57
N ALA A 24 2.40 -15.60 -18.88
CA ALA A 24 1.89 -15.45 -17.51
C ALA A 24 0.34 -15.47 -17.41
N GLY A 25 -0.38 -15.45 -18.54
CA GLY A 25 -1.84 -15.35 -18.62
C GLY A 25 -2.32 -13.96 -19.06
N GLN A 26 -3.55 -13.88 -19.57
CA GLN A 26 -4.17 -12.64 -20.03
C GLN A 26 -4.55 -11.72 -18.87
N VAL A 27 -4.49 -10.41 -19.11
CA VAL A 27 -5.04 -9.37 -18.22
C VAL A 27 -6.31 -8.82 -18.87
N VAL A 28 -7.44 -8.94 -18.19
CA VAL A 28 -8.76 -8.55 -18.72
C VAL A 28 -9.51 -7.65 -17.75
N PRO A 29 -10.37 -6.74 -18.23
CA PRO A 29 -11.24 -5.96 -17.35
C PRO A 29 -12.35 -6.83 -16.75
N TRP A 30 -12.82 -6.45 -15.57
CA TRP A 30 -14.00 -7.05 -14.97
C TRP A 30 -15.24 -6.79 -15.82
N ALA A 31 -15.93 -7.87 -16.18
CA ALA A 31 -17.25 -7.85 -16.76
C ALA A 31 -18.17 -8.72 -15.89
N ALA A 32 -19.25 -8.13 -15.36
CA ALA A 32 -20.17 -8.85 -14.46
C ALA A 32 -20.82 -10.08 -15.13
N GLU A 33 -20.89 -10.08 -16.47
CA GLU A 33 -21.38 -11.19 -17.28
C GLU A 33 -20.32 -11.56 -18.33
N GLY A 34 -20.16 -12.86 -18.60
CA GLY A 34 -19.31 -13.35 -19.68
C GLY A 34 -17.85 -13.68 -19.31
N LEU A 35 -17.46 -13.54 -18.04
CA LEU A 35 -16.19 -14.11 -17.57
C LEU A 35 -16.29 -15.64 -17.45
N PRO A 36 -15.31 -16.40 -17.98
CA PRO A 36 -15.26 -17.85 -17.77
C PRO A 36 -15.20 -18.18 -16.28
N ALA A 37 -15.89 -19.25 -15.86
CA ALA A 37 -15.88 -19.76 -14.49
C ALA A 37 -14.58 -20.55 -14.20
N GLU A 38 -13.44 -19.87 -14.33
CA GLU A 38 -12.11 -20.44 -14.20
C GLU A 38 -11.32 -19.74 -13.09
N LYS A 39 -10.44 -20.50 -12.44
CA LYS A 39 -9.55 -19.97 -11.41
C LYS A 39 -8.69 -18.84 -11.97
N SER A 40 -8.78 -17.69 -11.32
CA SER A 40 -8.21 -16.41 -11.73
C SER A 40 -7.52 -15.72 -10.55
N LEU A 41 -6.85 -14.60 -10.83
CA LEU A 41 -6.43 -13.63 -9.83
C LEU A 41 -7.18 -12.34 -10.09
N VAL A 42 -7.96 -11.86 -9.13
CA VAL A 42 -8.73 -10.63 -9.26
C VAL A 42 -8.00 -9.49 -8.57
N VAL A 43 -7.88 -8.34 -9.22
CA VAL A 43 -7.29 -7.11 -8.64
C VAL A 43 -8.38 -6.05 -8.58
N HIS A 44 -8.80 -5.69 -7.38
CA HIS A 44 -9.79 -4.65 -7.16
C HIS A 44 -9.14 -3.29 -6.94
N ALA A 45 -9.34 -2.40 -7.91
CA ALA A 45 -8.91 -1.00 -7.91
C ALA A 45 -10.15 -0.08 -8.09
N GLY A 46 -11.22 -0.39 -7.36
CA GLY A 46 -12.55 0.20 -7.53
C GLY A 46 -13.13 0.82 -6.26
N SER A 47 -14.33 1.40 -6.41
CA SER A 47 -15.05 2.04 -5.30
C SER A 47 -15.69 1.06 -4.30
N GLY A 48 -15.60 -0.25 -4.55
CA GLY A 48 -16.24 -1.27 -3.72
C GLY A 48 -17.63 -1.72 -4.20
N ARG A 49 -18.23 -1.03 -5.17
CA ARG A 49 -19.56 -1.37 -5.73
C ARG A 49 -19.62 -2.78 -6.31
N GLU A 50 -18.51 -3.24 -6.87
CA GLU A 50 -18.38 -4.54 -7.51
C GLU A 50 -18.00 -5.66 -6.52
N LEU A 51 -17.64 -5.34 -5.26
CA LEU A 51 -17.04 -6.31 -4.33
C LEU A 51 -17.91 -7.50 -4.00
N GLN A 52 -19.24 -7.33 -3.93
CA GLN A 52 -20.14 -8.45 -3.68
C GLN A 52 -20.09 -9.47 -4.82
N ALA A 53 -20.19 -9.01 -6.08
CA ALA A 53 -20.11 -9.87 -7.25
C ALA A 53 -18.72 -10.49 -7.42
N VAL A 54 -17.66 -9.71 -7.17
CA VAL A 54 -16.27 -10.19 -7.18
C VAL A 54 -16.06 -11.26 -6.12
N SER A 55 -16.58 -11.09 -4.91
CA SER A 55 -16.43 -12.08 -3.83
C SER A 55 -17.13 -13.40 -4.20
N ALA A 56 -18.35 -13.34 -4.73
CA ALA A 56 -19.07 -14.53 -5.20
C ALA A 56 -18.34 -15.26 -6.35
N PHE A 57 -17.74 -14.50 -7.28
CA PHE A 57 -16.89 -15.06 -8.33
C PHE A 57 -15.66 -15.74 -7.73
N CYS A 58 -14.96 -15.10 -6.80
CA CYS A 58 -13.76 -15.66 -6.18
C CYS A 58 -14.06 -16.93 -5.37
N GLU A 59 -15.17 -16.97 -4.64
CA GLU A 59 -15.63 -18.16 -3.92
C GLU A 59 -15.92 -19.32 -4.87
N SER A 60 -16.72 -19.08 -5.91
CA SER A 60 -17.13 -20.14 -6.86
C SER A 60 -15.98 -20.69 -7.71
N THR A 61 -14.96 -19.88 -7.98
CA THR A 61 -13.82 -20.26 -8.84
C THR A 61 -12.53 -20.57 -8.07
N CYS A 62 -12.56 -20.47 -6.73
CA CYS A 62 -11.37 -20.56 -5.87
C CYS A 62 -10.26 -19.57 -6.29
N SER A 63 -10.66 -18.37 -6.72
CA SER A 63 -9.75 -17.30 -7.15
C SER A 63 -9.24 -16.48 -5.96
N ALA A 64 -8.03 -15.94 -6.09
CA ALA A 64 -7.50 -14.99 -5.11
C ALA A 64 -7.91 -13.55 -5.48
N LEU A 65 -8.12 -12.71 -4.47
CA LEU A 65 -8.41 -11.28 -4.62
C LEU A 65 -7.30 -10.43 -4.02
N VAL A 66 -6.75 -9.51 -4.80
CA VAL A 66 -5.90 -8.40 -4.32
C VAL A 66 -6.78 -7.16 -4.21
N GLU A 67 -6.98 -6.67 -3.00
CA GLU A 67 -7.81 -5.50 -2.68
C GLU A 67 -6.90 -4.28 -2.45
N LEU A 68 -6.99 -3.28 -3.34
CA LEU A 68 -6.16 -2.09 -3.31
C LEU A 68 -6.82 -0.89 -2.61
N SER A 69 -8.12 -0.97 -2.33
CA SER A 69 -8.86 0.16 -1.77
C SER A 69 -8.65 0.28 -0.26
N THR A 70 -8.39 1.50 0.20
CA THR A 70 -8.34 1.85 1.63
C THR A 70 -9.72 1.79 2.26
N GLY A 71 -9.88 1.18 3.43
CA GLY A 71 -11.16 1.12 4.15
C GLY A 71 -12.14 0.15 3.48
N SER A 72 -11.64 -0.93 2.89
CA SER A 72 -12.49 -1.93 2.22
C SER A 72 -13.36 -2.65 3.25
N THR A 73 -14.58 -3.00 2.87
CA THR A 73 -15.48 -3.80 3.72
C THR A 73 -14.89 -5.19 4.03
N LEU A 74 -13.97 -5.68 3.20
CA LEU A 74 -13.26 -6.94 3.40
C LEU A 74 -12.28 -6.91 4.58
N GLU A 75 -11.94 -5.74 5.13
CA GLU A 75 -11.07 -5.61 6.31
C GLU A 75 -11.67 -6.25 7.58
N HIS A 76 -12.98 -6.49 7.62
CA HIS A 76 -13.68 -7.03 8.78
C HIS A 76 -14.53 -8.27 8.50
N LEU A 77 -14.63 -8.69 7.24
CA LEU A 77 -15.45 -9.84 6.86
C LEU A 77 -14.64 -11.13 6.88
N ALA A 78 -15.29 -12.23 7.29
CA ALA A 78 -14.79 -13.57 7.03
C ALA A 78 -14.94 -13.87 5.53
N VAL A 79 -13.93 -14.49 4.93
CA VAL A 79 -13.87 -14.75 3.49
C VAL A 79 -13.61 -16.24 3.24
N GLY A 80 -14.31 -16.83 2.28
CA GLY A 80 -14.15 -18.24 1.89
C GLY A 80 -13.02 -18.50 0.88
N PHE A 81 -12.22 -17.49 0.57
CA PHE A 81 -11.19 -17.49 -0.50
C PHE A 81 -10.01 -16.60 -0.10
N PRO A 82 -8.84 -16.68 -0.78
CA PRO A 82 -7.69 -15.87 -0.43
C PRO A 82 -7.91 -14.39 -0.78
N VAL A 83 -7.68 -13.51 0.21
CA VAL A 83 -7.75 -12.06 0.03
C VAL A 83 -6.47 -11.41 0.53
N VAL A 84 -5.78 -10.67 -0.34
CA VAL A 84 -4.61 -9.86 0.01
C VAL A 84 -5.04 -8.40 0.10
N LEU A 85 -5.03 -7.86 1.31
CA LEU A 85 -5.34 -6.46 1.59
C LEU A 85 -4.07 -5.62 1.39
N CYS A 86 -4.07 -4.77 0.36
CA CYS A 86 -2.92 -3.96 -0.04
C CYS A 86 -3.32 -2.50 -0.37
N PRO A 87 -3.73 -1.70 0.63
CA PRO A 87 -4.09 -0.30 0.43
C PRO A 87 -2.90 0.61 0.05
N ASN A 88 -1.67 0.12 0.22
CA ASN A 88 -0.44 0.78 -0.20
C ASN A 88 0.40 -0.20 -1.01
N THR A 89 0.68 0.14 -2.27
CA THR A 89 1.44 -0.72 -3.19
C THR A 89 2.87 -0.24 -3.41
N ASN A 90 3.31 0.82 -2.70
CA ASN A 90 4.69 1.26 -2.76
C ASN A 90 5.58 0.31 -1.93
N LEU A 91 6.17 -0.67 -2.60
CA LEU A 91 6.95 -1.74 -1.96
C LEU A 91 8.13 -1.21 -1.15
N LEU A 92 8.81 -0.17 -1.61
CA LEU A 92 9.93 0.42 -0.86
C LEU A 92 9.44 0.99 0.47
N MET A 93 8.30 1.69 0.46
CA MET A 93 7.67 2.17 1.69
C MET A 93 7.22 1.04 2.60
N LEU A 94 6.62 -0.04 2.05
CA LEU A 94 6.22 -1.20 2.84
C LEU A 94 7.43 -1.87 3.52
N LYS A 95 8.55 -2.06 2.81
CA LYS A 95 9.79 -2.61 3.37
C LYS A 95 10.36 -1.72 4.48
N PHE A 96 10.33 -0.40 4.28
CA PHE A 96 10.75 0.54 5.31
C PHE A 96 9.85 0.48 6.55
N MET A 97 8.52 0.41 6.35
CA MET A 97 7.57 0.23 7.45
C MET A 97 7.80 -1.09 8.19
N ALA A 98 8.07 -2.19 7.48
CA ALA A 98 8.36 -3.50 8.07
C ALA A 98 9.65 -3.45 8.91
N MET A 99 10.68 -2.78 8.41
CA MET A 99 11.93 -2.56 9.15
C MET A 99 11.66 -1.82 10.48
N LEU A 100 10.86 -0.75 10.45
CA LEU A 100 10.49 0.01 11.64
C LEU A 100 9.62 -0.81 12.59
N GLU A 101 8.63 -1.54 12.10
CA GLU A 101 7.74 -2.37 12.93
C GLU A 101 8.54 -3.45 13.68
N ARG A 102 9.50 -4.09 13.01
CA ARG A 102 10.36 -5.11 13.60
C ARG A 102 11.38 -4.54 14.59
N SER A 103 11.99 -3.41 14.26
CA SER A 103 13.21 -2.94 14.94
C SER A 103 13.05 -1.63 15.70
N GLY A 104 11.93 -0.93 15.55
CA GLY A 104 11.70 0.40 16.14
C GLY A 104 11.79 0.39 17.66
N HIS A 105 11.40 -0.72 18.28
CA HIS A 105 11.51 -0.92 19.73
C HIS A 105 12.95 -0.86 20.27
N LEU A 106 13.96 -1.10 19.42
CA LEU A 106 15.38 -1.02 19.81
C LEU A 106 15.80 0.43 20.13
N PHE A 107 15.07 1.42 19.62
CA PHE A 107 15.37 2.84 19.85
C PHE A 107 14.60 3.42 21.05
N ARG A 108 13.90 2.60 21.85
CA ARG A 108 13.24 3.07 23.06
C ARG A 108 14.24 3.69 24.03
N GLY A 109 13.90 4.87 24.56
CA GLY A 109 14.76 5.63 25.48
C GLY A 109 15.66 6.67 24.80
N TYR A 110 15.80 6.64 23.47
CA TYR A 110 16.42 7.73 22.73
C TYR A 110 15.46 8.91 22.54
N ARG A 111 15.99 10.08 22.22
CA ARG A 111 15.18 11.21 21.76
C ARG A 111 14.77 10.94 20.32
N ILE A 112 13.48 10.74 20.07
CA ILE A 112 12.95 10.48 18.73
C ILE A 112 12.02 11.61 18.31
N GLY A 113 12.25 12.15 17.11
CA GLY A 113 11.35 13.06 16.43
C GLY A 113 10.79 12.43 15.16
N LEU A 114 9.49 12.57 14.92
CA LEU A 114 8.85 12.17 13.67
C LEU A 114 8.18 13.37 13.02
N THR A 115 8.64 13.73 11.82
CA THR A 115 8.05 14.78 10.99
C THR A 115 7.43 14.17 9.75
N GLU A 116 6.23 14.60 9.38
CA GLU A 116 5.57 14.21 8.13
C GLU A 116 5.13 15.43 7.33
N SER A 117 5.05 15.28 6.01
CA SER A 117 4.50 16.32 5.14
C SER A 117 3.69 15.79 3.97
N HIS A 118 2.61 16.53 3.67
CA HIS A 118 1.67 16.33 2.58
C HIS A 118 1.14 17.68 2.07
N GLN A 119 0.34 17.66 1.00
CA GLN A 119 -0.33 18.85 0.48
C GLN A 119 -1.16 19.58 1.56
N ALA A 120 -1.25 20.91 1.46
CA ALA A 120 -1.85 21.77 2.49
C ALA A 120 -3.29 21.39 2.88
N GLN A 121 -4.08 20.85 1.95
CA GLN A 121 -5.47 20.47 2.18
C GLN A 121 -5.62 19.16 2.99
N LYS A 122 -4.54 18.40 3.21
CA LYS A 122 -4.58 17.16 3.99
C LYS A 122 -4.49 17.48 5.50
N SER A 123 -5.65 17.68 6.12
CA SER A 123 -5.75 18.03 7.55
C SER A 123 -5.51 16.85 8.50
N SER A 124 -5.74 15.61 8.06
CA SER A 124 -5.49 14.43 8.87
C SER A 124 -4.04 13.98 8.81
N VAL A 125 -3.54 13.43 9.93
CA VAL A 125 -2.27 12.73 9.96
C VAL A 125 -2.38 11.46 9.12
N PRO A 126 -1.45 11.21 8.19
CA PRO A 126 -1.47 9.99 7.37
C PRO A 126 -1.33 8.74 8.23
N GLY A 127 -2.06 7.67 7.88
CA GLY A 127 -1.96 6.38 8.56
C GLY A 127 -0.53 5.83 8.61
N THR A 128 0.25 6.01 7.54
CA THR A 128 1.68 5.66 7.50
C THR A 128 2.48 6.32 8.62
N ALA A 129 2.29 7.62 8.86
CA ALA A 129 2.98 8.34 9.92
C ALA A 129 2.57 7.83 11.31
N VAL A 130 1.27 7.51 11.50
CA VAL A 130 0.78 6.91 12.75
C VAL A 130 1.40 5.53 12.99
N SER A 131 1.45 4.67 11.98
CA SER A 131 2.09 3.35 12.11
C SER A 131 3.59 3.47 12.41
N MET A 132 4.30 4.41 11.77
CA MET A 132 5.71 4.68 12.08
C MET A 132 5.90 5.15 13.53
N ALA A 133 5.03 6.05 14.02
CA ALA A 133 5.07 6.52 15.40
C ALA A 133 4.89 5.36 16.38
N GLN A 134 3.88 4.51 16.16
CA GLN A 134 3.61 3.34 16.99
C GLN A 134 4.80 2.37 17.04
N ALA A 135 5.41 2.08 15.88
CA ALA A 135 6.57 1.21 15.79
C ALA A 135 7.78 1.74 16.59
N LEU A 136 7.92 3.07 16.66
CA LEU A 136 8.96 3.77 17.42
C LEU A 136 8.59 4.03 18.89
N GLY A 137 7.38 3.66 19.32
CA GLY A 137 6.88 3.91 20.68
C GLY A 137 6.49 5.37 20.95
N LEU A 138 6.23 6.15 19.90
CA LEU A 138 5.73 7.53 19.98
C LEU A 138 4.21 7.56 20.03
N VAL A 139 3.64 8.58 20.67
CA VAL A 139 2.19 8.83 20.63
C VAL A 139 1.81 9.70 19.41
N PRO A 140 0.56 9.67 18.93
CA PRO A 140 0.16 10.47 17.77
C PRO A 140 0.44 11.98 17.91
N GLY A 141 0.42 12.50 19.14
CA GLY A 141 0.75 13.91 19.42
C GLY A 141 2.21 14.29 19.19
N ASP A 142 3.12 13.31 19.11
CA ASP A 142 4.55 13.54 18.85
C ASP A 142 4.84 13.73 17.35
N ILE A 143 3.85 13.44 16.48
CA ILE A 143 3.99 13.57 15.03
C ILE A 143 3.88 15.05 14.65
N ARG A 144 4.97 15.59 14.10
CA ARG A 144 5.00 16.95 13.57
C ARG A 144 4.52 16.98 12.12
N SER A 145 3.28 17.40 11.91
CA SER A 145 2.72 17.65 10.57
C SER A 145 3.18 19.00 10.02
N VAL A 146 3.82 18.99 8.84
CA VAL A 146 4.21 20.21 8.12
C VAL A 146 3.31 20.39 6.90
N ARG A 147 2.62 21.53 6.83
CA ARG A 147 1.72 21.92 5.73
C ARG A 147 2.05 23.28 5.12
N ASP A 148 2.88 24.07 5.79
CA ASP A 148 3.33 25.37 5.30
C ASP A 148 4.25 25.17 4.09
N ALA A 149 3.87 25.75 2.95
CA ALA A 149 4.57 25.56 1.68
C ALA A 149 6.00 26.13 1.68
N GLU A 150 6.26 27.18 2.47
CA GLU A 150 7.60 27.76 2.60
C GLU A 150 8.49 26.83 3.43
N VAL A 151 7.98 26.26 4.53
CA VAL A 151 8.69 25.25 5.33
C VAL A 151 8.92 23.98 4.51
N GLN A 152 7.93 23.52 3.75
CA GLN A 152 8.05 22.35 2.87
C GLN A 152 9.18 22.51 1.86
N GLN A 153 9.30 23.67 1.24
CA GLN A 153 10.35 23.93 0.25
C GLN A 153 11.71 24.19 0.90
N ARG A 154 11.78 25.10 1.87
CA ARG A 154 13.06 25.58 2.42
C ARG A 154 13.66 24.65 3.46
N VAL A 155 12.82 24.00 4.27
CA VAL A 155 13.29 23.12 5.35
C VAL A 155 13.27 21.66 4.92
N LEU A 156 12.14 21.19 4.36
CA LEU A 156 12.02 19.78 3.94
C LEU A 156 12.56 19.51 2.53
N GLN A 157 12.97 20.56 1.80
CA GLN A 157 13.56 20.45 0.47
C GLN A 157 12.66 19.69 -0.50
N ILE A 158 11.34 19.89 -0.39
CA ILE A 158 10.34 19.36 -1.32
C ILE A 158 10.34 20.24 -2.58
N PRO A 159 10.58 19.68 -3.78
CA PRO A 159 10.56 20.44 -5.02
C PRO A 159 9.21 21.14 -5.25
N PRO A 160 9.19 22.39 -5.76
CA PRO A 160 7.96 23.15 -5.99
C PRO A 160 6.90 22.40 -6.81
N GLU A 161 7.33 21.65 -7.82
CA GLU A 161 6.48 20.82 -8.69
C GLU A 161 5.78 19.66 -7.97
N HIS A 162 6.23 19.29 -6.77
CA HIS A 162 5.70 18.19 -5.99
C HIS A 162 4.87 18.62 -4.78
N LEU A 163 4.80 19.92 -4.46
CA LEU A 163 4.02 20.43 -3.32
C LEU A 163 2.52 20.10 -3.40
N GLY A 164 1.98 20.03 -4.62
CA GLY A 164 0.59 19.64 -4.85
C GLY A 164 0.32 18.16 -4.58
N ARG A 165 1.37 17.32 -4.55
CA ARG A 165 1.26 15.87 -4.36
C ARG A 165 2.60 15.25 -3.97
N HIS A 166 2.80 15.11 -2.67
CA HIS A 166 3.91 14.38 -2.08
C HIS A 166 3.47 13.58 -0.84
N ALA A 167 4.32 12.65 -0.44
CA ALA A 167 4.34 12.09 0.90
C ALA A 167 5.80 12.11 1.39
N TYR A 168 6.03 12.76 2.53
CA TYR A 168 7.34 12.90 3.14
C TYR A 168 7.28 12.42 4.59
N HIS A 169 8.28 11.65 5.02
CA HIS A 169 8.46 11.33 6.43
C HIS A 169 9.94 11.39 6.79
N GLN A 170 10.23 11.92 7.97
CA GLN A 170 11.57 11.95 8.57
C GLN A 170 11.49 11.47 10.01
N VAL A 171 12.26 10.44 10.33
CA VAL A 171 12.52 9.98 11.68
C VAL A 171 13.93 10.46 12.05
N LEU A 172 14.03 11.20 13.15
CA LEU A 172 15.30 11.62 13.74
C LEU A 172 15.44 10.93 15.10
N ILE A 173 16.55 10.23 15.33
CA ILE A 173 16.87 9.54 16.58
C ILE A 173 18.20 10.08 17.10
N GLU A 174 18.25 10.49 18.37
CA GLU A 174 19.42 11.17 18.95
C GLU A 174 19.72 10.71 20.38
N ASP A 175 21.01 10.70 20.75
CA ASP A 175 21.50 10.57 22.14
C ASP A 175 22.36 11.77 22.60
N GLY A 176 22.41 12.83 21.80
CA GLY A 176 23.17 14.04 22.04
C GLY A 176 24.52 14.08 21.30
N ALA A 177 25.28 13.00 21.30
CA ALA A 177 26.55 12.92 20.57
C ALA A 177 26.38 12.32 19.16
N CYS A 178 25.37 11.46 18.98
CA CYS A 178 25.03 10.79 17.74
C CYS A 178 23.61 11.17 17.30
N SER A 179 23.43 11.28 15.99
CA SER A 179 22.11 11.40 15.36
C SER A 179 22.00 10.43 14.18
N VAL A 180 20.81 9.85 14.04
CA VAL A 180 20.42 9.00 12.91
C VAL A 180 19.15 9.58 12.30
N THR A 181 19.20 9.84 11.00
CA THR A 181 18.04 10.31 10.23
C THR A 181 17.63 9.28 9.19
N LEU A 182 16.36 8.90 9.21
CA LEU A 182 15.73 8.06 8.19
C LEU A 182 14.67 8.89 7.48
N GLU A 183 14.74 8.96 6.16
CA GLU A 183 13.87 9.82 5.37
C GLU A 183 13.22 9.06 4.23
N THR A 184 11.94 9.33 3.99
CA THR A 184 11.18 8.83 2.84
C THR A 184 10.59 9.98 2.06
N ARG A 185 10.75 9.95 0.73
CA ARG A 185 10.26 10.96 -0.20
C ARG A 185 9.50 10.26 -1.32
N VAL A 186 8.20 10.52 -1.43
CA VAL A 186 7.35 10.01 -2.50
C VAL A 186 6.79 11.21 -3.27
N TYR A 187 7.14 11.29 -4.55
CA TYR A 187 6.76 12.38 -5.44
C TYR A 187 5.98 11.87 -6.65
N GLY A 188 5.06 12.69 -7.16
CA GLY A 188 4.33 12.42 -8.40
C GLY A 188 3.29 11.30 -8.33
N ASP A 189 2.96 10.74 -9.50
CA ASP A 189 2.22 9.48 -9.60
C ASP A 189 3.18 8.36 -9.18
N ALA A 190 3.17 7.97 -7.89
CA ALA A 190 3.94 6.83 -7.42
C ALA A 190 3.65 5.61 -8.32
N PRO A 191 4.62 4.71 -8.56
CA PRO A 191 4.48 3.59 -9.49
C PRO A 191 3.60 2.49 -8.91
N TYR A 192 2.33 2.82 -8.63
CA TYR A 192 1.36 1.92 -8.03
C TYR A 192 1.21 0.66 -8.89
N ALA A 193 1.27 0.79 -10.22
CA ALA A 193 1.17 -0.31 -11.16
C ALA A 193 2.34 -1.30 -11.07
N GLU A 194 3.57 -0.83 -10.90
CA GLU A 194 4.75 -1.69 -10.75
C GLU A 194 4.67 -2.51 -9.45
N GLY A 195 4.33 -1.83 -8.34
CA GLY A 195 4.10 -2.50 -7.07
C GLY A 195 3.01 -3.56 -7.14
N VAL A 196 1.88 -3.25 -7.80
CA VAL A 196 0.80 -4.22 -8.03
C VAL A 196 1.27 -5.39 -8.90
N ALA A 197 2.10 -5.17 -9.91
CA ALA A 197 2.64 -6.25 -10.75
C ALA A 197 3.44 -7.26 -9.93
N HIS A 198 4.30 -6.78 -9.01
CA HIS A 198 5.05 -7.66 -8.11
C HIS A 198 4.14 -8.40 -7.12
N ILE A 199 3.11 -7.73 -6.58
CA ILE A 199 2.12 -8.37 -5.70
C ILE A 199 1.37 -9.48 -6.43
N VAL A 200 0.91 -9.20 -7.64
CA VAL A 200 0.24 -10.18 -8.51
C VAL A 200 1.15 -11.37 -8.82
N ALA A 201 2.43 -11.12 -9.09
CA ALA A 201 3.42 -12.19 -9.29
C ALA A 201 3.60 -13.04 -8.03
N ALA A 202 3.80 -12.42 -6.86
CA ALA A 202 3.98 -13.12 -5.59
C ALA A 202 2.77 -14.00 -5.23
N VAL A 203 1.54 -13.54 -5.51
CA VAL A 203 0.31 -14.32 -5.35
C VAL A 203 0.22 -15.47 -6.35
N ARG A 204 0.65 -15.27 -7.61
CA ARG A 204 0.63 -16.32 -8.66
C ARG A 204 1.58 -17.48 -8.37
N GLU A 205 2.73 -17.20 -7.78
CA GLU A 205 3.77 -18.19 -7.50
C GLU A 205 3.43 -19.13 -6.34
N ARG A 206 2.37 -18.84 -5.58
CA ARG A 206 2.16 -19.44 -4.26
C ARG A 206 0.72 -19.91 -4.08
N PRO A 207 0.50 -21.12 -3.55
CA PRO A 207 -0.82 -21.47 -3.03
C PRO A 207 -1.08 -20.63 -1.76
N LEU A 208 -2.19 -19.90 -1.75
CA LEU A 208 -2.67 -19.19 -0.57
C LEU A 208 -3.84 -19.96 0.06
N GLU A 209 -3.85 -20.04 1.38
CA GLU A 209 -5.01 -20.49 2.16
C GLU A 209 -6.20 -19.53 2.02
N ASN A 210 -7.41 -20.03 2.23
CA ASN A 210 -8.65 -19.27 2.19
C ASN A 210 -8.79 -18.39 3.44
N ARG A 211 -8.00 -17.32 3.48
CA ARG A 211 -8.01 -16.31 4.53
C ARG A 211 -7.56 -14.97 4.00
N ARG A 212 -7.59 -13.99 4.89
CA ARG A 212 -7.05 -12.66 4.65
C ARG A 212 -5.55 -12.65 4.95
N TYR A 213 -4.83 -11.93 4.12
CA TYR A 213 -3.42 -11.60 4.28
C TYR A 213 -3.30 -10.08 4.30
N ALA A 214 -2.57 -9.54 5.27
CA ALA A 214 -2.08 -8.18 5.16
C ALA A 214 -0.88 -8.18 4.21
N ILE A 215 -0.72 -7.13 3.39
CA ILE A 215 0.45 -7.04 2.51
C ILE A 215 1.79 -7.09 3.28
N MET A 216 1.81 -6.63 4.53
CA MET A 216 2.97 -6.72 5.40
C MET A 216 3.42 -8.17 5.64
N GLU A 217 2.49 -9.13 5.68
CA GLU A 217 2.82 -10.56 5.80
C GLU A 217 3.65 -11.06 4.60
N PHE A 218 3.39 -10.54 3.40
CA PHE A 218 4.16 -10.90 2.21
C PHE A 218 5.59 -10.35 2.29
N ILE A 219 5.74 -9.11 2.77
CA ILE A 219 7.05 -8.51 3.04
C ILE A 219 7.77 -9.33 4.11
N ASP A 220 7.06 -9.71 5.16
CA ASP A 220 7.64 -10.39 6.31
C ASP A 220 8.16 -11.80 5.97
N ASN A 221 7.44 -12.50 5.10
CA ASN A 221 7.80 -13.81 4.58
C ASN A 221 8.84 -13.75 3.45
N GLY A 222 9.30 -12.55 3.05
CA GLY A 222 10.26 -12.36 1.97
C GLY A 222 9.70 -12.72 0.59
N TRP A 223 8.39 -12.61 0.40
CA TRP A 223 7.72 -12.84 -0.88
C TRP A 223 7.73 -11.60 -1.79
N LEU A 224 8.03 -10.43 -1.22
CA LEU A 224 8.08 -9.12 -1.90
C LEU A 224 9.32 -8.31 -1.55
#